data_AF-A0A365U3Y5-F1
#
_entry.id   AF-A0A365U3Y5-F1
#
_cell.length_a   1.000
_cell.length_b   1.000
_cell.length_c   1.000
_cell.angle_alpha   90.00
_cell.angle_beta   90.00
_cell.angle_gamma   90.00
#
_symmetry.space_group_name_H-M   'P 1'
#
loop_
_entity.id
_entity.type
_entity.pdbx_description
1 polymer ?
#
loop_
_entity_poly.entity_id
_entity_poly.type
_entity_poly.pdbx_seq_one_letter_code
_entity_poly.pdbx_strand_id
1 'polypeptide(L)' 'RLDRVYDSSAARRALDWRPRHDFRTVLARIAGGGSVLSPLAREIGIKGYHRDRYADGLYPVSE' A
#
# COMPACT_ATOMS: atom_id res chain seq x y z
N ARG A 1 14.00 4.77 13.87
CA ARG A 1 13.60 6.09 13.33
C ARG A 1 12.84 5.85 12.04
N LEU A 2 11.68 6.48 11.82
CA LEU A 2 10.90 6.30 10.60
C LEU A 2 11.16 7.49 9.67
N ASP A 3 11.62 7.24 8.44
CA ASP A 3 12.00 8.32 7.52
C ASP A 3 10.80 8.98 6.84
N ARG A 4 9.80 8.20 6.46
CA ARG A 4 8.60 8.70 5.78
C ARG A 4 7.35 8.19 6.49
N VAL A 5 6.55 9.12 7.01
CA VAL A 5 5.22 8.83 7.56
C VAL A 5 4.20 9.57 6.69
N TYR A 6 3.28 8.83 6.10
CA TYR A 6 2.18 9.42 5.33
C TYR A 6 1.07 9.87 6.27
N ASP A 7 0.79 11.18 6.32
CA ASP A 7 -0.42 11.70 6.96
C ASP A 7 -1.59 11.74 5.96
N SER A 8 -2.61 10.95 6.25
CA SER A 8 -3.84 10.87 5.45
C SER A 8 -4.96 11.78 5.96
N SER A 9 -4.70 12.63 6.96
CA SER A 9 -5.73 13.41 7.65
C SER A 9 -6.55 14.30 6.71
N ALA A 10 -5.92 14.91 5.70
CA ALA A 10 -6.60 15.71 4.69
C ALA A 10 -7.60 14.90 3.86
N ALA A 11 -7.21 13.71 3.36
CA ALA A 11 -8.09 12.84 2.58
C ALA A 11 -9.30 12.39 3.40
N ARG A 12 -9.08 12.05 4.69
CA ARG A 12 -10.15 11.63 5.59
C ARG A 12 -11.17 12.74 5.84
N ARG A 13 -10.71 13.99 6.03
CA ARG A 13 -11.60 15.14 6.24
C ARG A 13 -12.32 15.58 4.98
N ALA A 14 -11.59 15.70 3.88
CA ALA A 14 -12.11 16.31 2.65
C ALA A 14 -12.95 15.34 1.81
N LEU A 15 -12.67 14.04 1.87
CA LEU A 15 -13.29 13.03 1.00
C LEU A 15 -14.20 12.05 1.77
N ASP A 16 -14.35 12.22 3.09
CA ASP A 16 -14.87 11.19 4.02
C ASP A 16 -14.24 9.80 3.78
N TRP A 17 -12.98 9.82 3.35
CA TRP A 17 -12.28 8.59 3.02
C TRP A 17 -11.87 7.87 4.32
N ARG A 18 -12.19 6.58 4.41
CA ARG A 18 -11.83 5.74 5.56
C ARG A 18 -11.06 4.51 5.07
N PRO A 19 -9.80 4.32 5.51
CA PRO A 19 -9.04 3.14 5.11
C PRO A 19 -9.71 1.88 5.63
N ARG A 20 -10.09 0.97 4.71
CA ARG A 20 -10.71 -0.32 5.07
C ARG A 20 -9.72 -1.32 5.64
N HIS A 21 -8.43 -1.15 5.35
CA HIS A 21 -7.36 -2.04 5.80
C HIS A 21 -6.25 -1.18 6.40
N ASP A 22 -5.98 -1.39 7.68
CA ASP A 22 -4.84 -0.79 8.38
C ASP A 22 -3.74 -1.85 8.62
N PHE A 23 -2.62 -1.41 9.19
CA PHE A 23 -1.48 -2.28 9.46
C PHE A 23 -1.88 -3.49 10.33
N ARG A 24 -2.66 -3.27 11.38
CA ARG A 24 -3.14 -4.32 12.28
C ARG A 24 -3.98 -5.37 11.55
N THR A 25 -4.86 -4.94 10.66
CA THR A 25 -5.72 -5.82 9.84
C THR A 25 -4.87 -6.73 8.96
N VAL A 26 -3.81 -6.18 8.35
CA VAL A 26 -2.89 -6.97 7.51
C VAL A 26 -2.12 -7.99 8.36
N LEU A 27 -1.60 -7.59 9.52
CA LEU A 27 -0.93 -8.51 10.45
C LEU A 27 -1.83 -9.66 10.90
N ALA A 28 -3.09 -9.37 11.24
CA ALA A 28 -4.05 -10.39 11.64
C ALA A 28 -4.29 -11.42 10.52
N ARG A 29 -4.32 -10.99 9.25
CA ARG A 29 -4.44 -11.91 8.10
C ARG A 29 -3.23 -12.81 7.97
N ILE A 30 -2.02 -12.26 8.07
CA ILE A 30 -0.78 -13.03 8.00
C ILE A 30 -0.74 -14.07 9.12
N ALA A 31 -1.08 -13.66 10.35
CA ALA A 31 -1.11 -14.55 11.50
C ALA A 31 -2.07 -15.73 11.33
N GLY A 32 -3.16 -15.53 10.58
CA GLY A 32 -4.11 -16.59 10.19
C GLY A 32 -3.69 -17.39 8.95
N GLY A 33 -2.47 -17.23 8.43
CA GLY A 33 -2.00 -17.89 7.20
C GLY A 33 -2.57 -17.30 5.91
N GLY A 34 -3.23 -16.14 6.00
CA GLY A 34 -3.83 -15.44 4.87
C GLY A 34 -2.84 -14.55 4.11
N SER A 35 -3.32 -13.96 3.03
CA SER A 35 -2.52 -13.04 2.22
C SER A 35 -2.55 -11.61 2.73
N VAL A 36 -1.46 -10.89 2.49
CA VAL A 36 -1.37 -9.44 2.65
C VAL A 36 -2.27 -8.68 1.66
N LEU A 37 -2.53 -9.26 0.49
CA LEU A 37 -3.38 -8.66 -0.53
C LEU A 37 -4.86 -8.87 -0.21
N SER A 38 -5.62 -7.79 -0.26
CA SER A 38 -7.09 -7.87 -0.25
C SER A 38 -7.62 -8.49 -1.54
N PRO A 39 -8.88 -8.94 -1.59
CA PRO A 39 -9.51 -9.38 -2.85
C PRO A 39 -9.42 -8.31 -3.94
N LEU A 40 -9.72 -7.05 -3.59
CA LEU A 40 -9.62 -5.92 -4.52
C LEU A 40 -8.20 -5.69 -5.02
N ALA A 41 -7.17 -5.83 -4.17
CA ALA A 41 -5.78 -5.68 -4.59
C ALA A 41 -5.37 -6.76 -5.60
N ARG A 42 -5.90 -7.98 -5.49
CA ARG A 42 -5.66 -9.04 -6.48
C ARG A 42 -6.36 -8.76 -7.81
N GLU A 43 -7.58 -8.27 -7.76
CA GLU A 43 -8.36 -7.92 -8.96
C GLU A 43 -7.72 -6.76 -9.73
N ILE A 44 -7.26 -5.73 -9.03
CA ILE A 44 -6.60 -4.57 -9.64
C ILE A 44 -5.21 -4.93 -10.19
N GLY A 45 -4.49 -5.83 -9.52
CA GLY A 45 -3.12 -6.19 -9.86
C GLY A 45 -2.12 -5.05 -9.65
N ILE A 46 -0.93 -5.19 -10.23
CA ILE A 46 0.15 -4.21 -10.10
C ILE A 46 -0.06 -3.07 -11.08
N LYS A 47 -0.08 -1.83 -10.57
CA LYS A 47 -0.02 -0.61 -11.38
C LYS A 47 1.35 0.04 -11.20
N GLY A 48 2.05 0.30 -12.31
CA GLY A 48 3.28 1.10 -12.29
C GLY A 48 2.95 2.58 -12.07
N TYR A 49 3.71 3.25 -11.21
CA TYR A 49 3.64 4.71 -11.04
C TYR A 49 4.35 5.45 -12.17
N HIS A 50 5.39 4.81 -12.72
CA HIS A 50 6.21 5.34 -13.78
C HIS A 50 5.89 4.62 -15.08
N ARG A 51 5.95 5.36 -16.18
CA ARG A 51 5.77 4.80 -17.53
C ARG A 51 6.91 3.83 -17.86
N ASP A 52 8.10 4.17 -17.41
CA ASP A 52 9.31 3.41 -17.68
C ASP A 52 9.50 2.31 -16.64
N ARG A 53 10.02 1.18 -17.10
CA ARG A 53 10.51 0.13 -16.22
C ARG A 53 11.92 0.47 -15.80
N TYR A 54 12.19 0.43 -14.51
CA TYR A 54 13.57 0.57 -14.01
C TYR A 54 14.28 -0.77 -14.13
N ALA A 55 15.61 -0.74 -14.29
CA ALA A 55 16.43 -1.94 -14.34
C ALA A 55 16.20 -2.84 -13.10
N ASP A 56 15.96 -2.21 -11.95
CA ASP A 56 15.86 -2.89 -10.65
C ASP A 56 14.41 -3.10 -10.16
N GLY A 57 13.41 -2.85 -11.01
CA GLY A 57 12.00 -3.12 -10.71
C GLY A 57 11.05 -1.94 -10.90
N LEU A 58 10.03 -1.85 -10.04
CA LEU A 58 8.93 -0.88 -10.18
C LEU A 58 9.31 0.57 -9.81
N TYR A 59 10.40 0.76 -9.07
CA TYR A 59 10.92 2.06 -8.65
C TYR A 59 12.44 1.98 -8.48
N PRO A 60 13.18 3.08 -8.71
CA PRO A 60 14.61 3.13 -8.44
C PRO A 60 14.81 3.17 -6.92
N VAL A 61 15.57 2.21 -6.40
CA VAL A 61 16.10 2.25 -5.03
C VAL A 61 17.54 2.72 -5.13
N SER A 62 17.80 4.00 -4.84
CA SER A 62 19.15 4.42 -4.51
C SER A 62 19.50 3.91 -3.11
N GLU A 63 20.74 3.46 -2.92
CA GLU A 63 21.31 3.27 -1.57
C GLU A 63 21.30 4.57 -0.76
#